data_AF-A0AAV8Z9D3-F1
#
_entry.id   AF-A0AAV8Z9D3-F1
#
_cell.length_a   1.000
_cell.length_b   1.000
_cell.length_c   1.000
_cell.angle_alpha   90.00
_cell.angle_beta   90.00
_cell.angle_gamma   90.00
#
_symmetry.space_group_name_H-M   'P 1'
#
loop_
_entity.id
_entity.type
_entity.pdbx_description
1 polymer ?
#
loop_
_entity_poly.entity_id
_entity_poly.type
_entity_poly.pdbx_seq_one_letter_code
_entity_poly.pdbx_strand_id
1 'polypeptide(L)'
;MYRQVLVHQSQRNLQKIFWRSNPGERLQSYTLNTVTYGHASASFLAIRCLFELANECEENQSDIASIIRHDFYVDDMLTGAETIEHAQYICREVSRVLKSGCFELRKWCSNDPLVLQNIGETNLSFGILEIGADESTKTLGLHWSCKNDKLLYNVEKIFNDQKCTKRTILSLAAKIFDPLGLLGPVIVIAKILLQSLWIEKLSWDEVLPFSILAKWTKFANELSKLNELSVNRQVVCEGATKIELHGFADSSERAYGACLYIRSIDDKGNVHVNLLCAKSKVAPVKTLSIPRLELCAALLLARLTDKIINSMTITFESHDNPADYLSRGLYPSQIINTVAWWHGPDWLKLSVYEWPALEHKVDDLPEIKSKVLAAGPIYEVCKLSNETGKVTFDLATLRRRDLEGRYYCGSVTCESCGSVNRSGEQSHSNRARQKQ
;
A
#
# COMPACT_ATOMS: atom_id res chain seq x y z
N MET A 1 7.94 -17.67 20.48
CA MET A 1 6.51 -17.44 20.77
C MET A 1 5.70 -18.74 20.88
N TYR A 2 5.38 -19.47 19.80
CA TYR A 2 4.39 -20.56 19.80
C TYR A 2 4.54 -21.63 20.88
N ARG A 3 5.78 -22.10 21.11
CA ARG A 3 6.07 -23.16 22.09
C ARG A 3 5.79 -22.78 23.55
N GLN A 4 5.49 -21.51 23.83
CA GLN A 4 5.10 -21.05 25.17
C GLN A 4 3.59 -21.23 25.44
N VAL A 5 2.79 -21.49 24.40
CA VAL A 5 1.35 -21.66 24.51
C VAL A 5 1.01 -23.14 24.63
N LEU A 6 0.49 -23.56 25.77
CA LEU A 6 0.04 -24.94 25.98
C LEU A 6 -1.26 -25.22 25.22
N VAL A 7 -1.31 -26.37 24.57
CA VAL A 7 -2.53 -26.89 23.95
C VAL A 7 -3.35 -27.56 25.05
N HIS A 8 -4.67 -27.36 25.01
CA HIS A 8 -5.60 -27.99 25.95
C HIS A 8 -5.43 -29.52 25.92
N GLN A 9 -5.42 -30.15 27.09
CA GLN A 9 -5.04 -31.57 27.24
C GLN A 9 -5.86 -32.52 26.34
N SER A 10 -7.15 -32.25 26.17
CA SER A 10 -8.04 -33.05 25.30
C SER A 10 -7.67 -32.99 23.82
N GLN A 11 -6.99 -31.93 23.38
CA GLN A 11 -6.62 -31.70 21.98
C GLN A 11 -5.19 -32.16 21.66
N ARG A 12 -4.34 -32.40 22.67
CA ARG A 12 -2.93 -32.78 22.46
C ARG A 12 -2.76 -34.06 21.64
N ASN A 13 -3.67 -35.02 21.81
CA ASN A 13 -3.64 -36.28 21.05
C ASN A 13 -3.74 -36.07 19.52
N LEU A 14 -4.28 -34.93 19.06
CA LEU A 14 -4.34 -34.57 17.64
C LEU A 14 -2.99 -34.10 17.08
N GLN A 15 -2.00 -33.83 17.95
CA GLN A 15 -0.64 -33.41 17.59
C GLN A 15 0.38 -34.53 17.78
N LYS A 16 -0.03 -35.79 17.59
CA LYS A 16 0.86 -36.94 17.66
C LYS A 16 1.75 -37.02 16.42
N ILE A 17 3.02 -37.26 16.65
CA ILE A 17 4.01 -37.51 15.61
C ILE A 17 4.72 -38.83 15.85
N PHE A 18 5.19 -39.45 14.77
CA PHE A 18 6.05 -40.62 14.84
C PHE A 18 7.48 -40.21 14.49
N TRP A 19 8.45 -40.69 15.26
CA TRP A 19 9.84 -40.38 15.04
C TRP A 19 10.74 -41.57 15.38
N ARG A 20 11.86 -41.67 14.68
CA ARG A 20 12.98 -42.58 14.93
C ARG A 20 14.24 -41.97 14.31
N SER A 21 15.42 -42.21 14.89
CA SER A 21 16.67 -41.60 14.40
C SER A 21 17.18 -42.31 13.14
N ASN A 22 16.93 -43.62 13.03
CA ASN A 22 17.32 -44.43 11.88
C ASN A 22 16.26 -45.51 11.56
N PRO A 23 16.26 -46.10 10.35
CA PRO A 23 15.26 -47.09 9.96
C PRO A 23 15.27 -48.40 10.76
N GLY A 24 16.37 -48.72 11.44
CA GLY A 24 16.50 -49.93 12.28
C GLY A 24 15.95 -49.75 13.70
N GLU A 25 15.78 -48.51 14.16
CA GLU A 25 15.19 -48.20 15.46
C GLU A 25 13.67 -48.39 15.47
N ARG A 26 13.16 -48.77 16.64
CA ARG A 26 11.72 -48.87 16.88
C ARG A 26 11.09 -47.48 16.73
N LEU A 27 10.02 -47.41 15.94
CA LEU A 27 9.24 -46.18 15.78
C LEU A 27 8.62 -45.75 17.10
N GLN A 28 8.90 -44.53 17.54
CA GLN A 28 8.38 -43.93 18.77
C GLN A 28 7.25 -42.95 18.45
N SER A 29 6.25 -42.89 19.34
CA SER A 29 5.15 -41.92 19.26
C SER A 29 5.34 -40.80 20.27
N TYR A 30 5.34 -39.56 19.79
CA TYR A 30 5.42 -38.36 20.63
C TYR A 30 4.11 -37.58 20.52
N THR A 31 3.74 -36.88 21.60
CA THR A 31 2.60 -35.96 21.60
C THR A 31 3.12 -34.57 21.92
N LEU A 32 2.89 -33.62 21.02
CA LEU A 32 3.30 -32.24 21.24
C LEU A 32 2.32 -31.56 22.20
N ASN A 33 2.86 -30.86 23.21
CA ASN A 33 2.06 -30.26 24.28
C ASN A 33 1.72 -28.78 24.03
N THR A 34 2.42 -28.15 23.08
CA THR A 34 2.38 -26.72 22.83
C THR A 34 1.99 -26.42 21.40
N VAL A 35 1.56 -25.20 21.15
CA VAL A 35 1.23 -24.75 19.79
C VAL A 35 2.47 -24.94 18.90
N THR A 36 2.28 -25.71 17.84
CA THR A 36 3.37 -26.14 16.95
C THR A 36 3.27 -25.45 15.60
N TYR A 37 4.43 -25.13 15.02
CA TYR A 37 4.59 -24.59 13.67
C TYR A 37 3.90 -25.47 12.61
N GLY A 38 3.41 -24.85 11.55
CA GLY A 38 2.75 -25.54 10.44
C GLY A 38 1.26 -25.85 10.65
N HIS A 39 0.72 -25.66 11.85
CA HIS A 39 -0.73 -25.65 12.05
C HIS A 39 -1.33 -24.30 11.61
N ALA A 40 -2.39 -24.36 10.79
CA ALA A 40 -3.08 -23.16 10.30
C ALA A 40 -3.58 -22.23 11.43
N SER A 41 -3.93 -22.79 12.60
CA SER A 41 -4.41 -22.02 13.75
C SER A 41 -3.30 -21.54 14.70
N ALA A 42 -2.03 -21.89 14.46
CA ALA A 42 -0.95 -21.63 15.41
C ALA A 42 -0.75 -20.13 15.66
N SER A 43 -0.68 -19.34 14.59
CA SER A 43 -0.54 -17.88 14.65
C SER A 43 -1.70 -17.23 15.38
N PHE A 44 -2.94 -17.63 15.07
CA PHE A 44 -4.12 -17.12 15.76
C PHE A 44 -4.07 -17.35 17.28
N LEU A 45 -3.73 -18.57 17.71
CA LEU A 45 -3.67 -18.91 19.13
C LEU A 45 -2.60 -18.10 19.87
N ALA A 46 -1.42 -17.93 19.28
CA ALA A 46 -0.35 -17.16 19.91
C ALA A 46 -0.63 -15.65 19.93
N ILE A 47 -1.19 -15.09 18.85
CA ILE A 47 -1.61 -13.68 18.80
C ILE A 47 -2.68 -13.41 19.86
N ARG A 48 -3.62 -14.34 20.10
CA ARG A 48 -4.61 -14.17 21.17
C ARG A 48 -3.95 -14.07 22.56
N CYS A 49 -2.88 -14.83 22.81
CA CYS A 49 -2.12 -14.69 24.07
C CYS A 49 -1.42 -13.33 24.18
N LEU A 50 -0.88 -12.78 23.08
CA LEU A 50 -0.33 -11.42 23.08
C LEU A 50 -1.42 -10.38 23.40
N PHE A 51 -2.61 -10.53 22.82
CA PHE A 51 -3.73 -9.63 23.11
C PHE A 51 -4.22 -9.75 24.55
N GLU A 52 -4.11 -10.93 25.16
CA GLU A 52 -4.41 -11.08 26.59
C GLU A 52 -3.42 -10.29 27.45
N LEU A 53 -2.12 -10.37 27.16
CA LEU A 53 -1.13 -9.57 27.87
C LEU A 53 -1.35 -8.06 27.69
N ALA A 54 -1.79 -7.63 26.50
CA ALA A 54 -2.17 -6.25 26.26
C ALA A 54 -3.38 -5.84 27.12
N ASN A 55 -4.40 -6.69 27.24
CA ASN A 55 -5.54 -6.43 28.12
C ASN A 55 -5.12 -6.32 29.59
N GLU A 56 -4.22 -7.20 30.05
CA GLU A 56 -3.73 -7.20 31.44
C GLU A 56 -2.90 -5.96 31.78
N CYS A 57 -2.18 -5.37 30.81
CA CYS A 57 -1.37 -4.16 31.04
C CYS A 57 -2.11 -2.85 30.74
N GLU A 58 -3.29 -2.89 30.12
CA GLU A 58 -4.00 -1.71 29.62
C GLU A 58 -4.31 -0.67 30.69
N GLU A 59 -4.72 -1.10 31.89
CA GLU A 59 -5.06 -0.18 32.98
C GLU A 59 -3.86 0.67 33.45
N ASN A 60 -2.65 0.12 33.35
CA ASN A 60 -1.43 0.79 33.83
C ASN A 60 -0.63 1.44 32.68
N GLN A 61 -0.74 0.91 31.47
CA GLN A 61 0.11 1.23 30.31
C GLN A 61 -0.66 1.06 28.99
N SER A 62 -1.61 1.97 28.75
CA SER A 62 -2.49 1.92 27.57
C SER A 62 -1.74 2.05 26.24
N ASP A 63 -0.65 2.82 26.22
CA ASP A 63 0.25 3.00 25.08
C ASP A 63 0.96 1.69 24.71
N ILE A 64 1.54 1.00 25.70
CA ILE A 64 2.19 -0.30 25.53
C ILE A 64 1.19 -1.37 25.11
N ALA A 65 -0.01 -1.38 25.71
CA ALA A 65 -1.09 -2.27 25.31
C ALA A 65 -1.48 -2.06 23.84
N SER A 66 -1.54 -0.80 23.38
CA SER A 66 -1.81 -0.47 21.98
C SER A 66 -0.73 -1.00 21.04
N ILE A 67 0.55 -0.82 21.37
CA ILE A 67 1.68 -1.34 20.59
C ILE A 67 1.60 -2.87 20.48
N ILE A 68 1.36 -3.58 21.58
CA ILE A 68 1.26 -5.05 21.56
C ILE A 68 0.10 -5.53 20.65
N ARG A 69 -1.00 -4.78 20.56
CA ARG A 69 -2.16 -5.14 19.73
C ARG A 69 -1.96 -4.83 18.25
N HIS A 70 -1.30 -3.73 17.93
CA HIS A 70 -1.34 -3.16 16.57
C HIS A 70 0.00 -3.24 15.82
N ASP A 71 1.13 -3.35 16.53
CA ASP A 71 2.47 -3.25 15.92
C ASP A 71 3.12 -4.62 15.68
N PHE A 72 2.43 -5.72 16.00
CA PHE A 72 2.88 -7.08 15.72
C PHE A 72 2.37 -7.59 14.37
N TYR A 73 3.31 -8.04 13.53
CA TYR A 73 3.02 -8.95 12.43
C TYR A 73 3.43 -10.36 12.83
N VAL A 74 2.44 -11.12 13.31
CA VAL A 74 2.65 -12.50 13.82
C VAL A 74 3.64 -12.50 15.00
N ASP A 75 4.90 -12.88 14.78
CA ASP A 75 5.95 -12.97 15.79
C ASP A 75 6.96 -11.81 15.73
N ASP A 76 6.88 -10.96 14.71
CA ASP A 76 7.74 -9.79 14.54
C ASP A 76 7.01 -8.52 14.99
N MET A 77 7.69 -7.68 15.79
CA MET A 77 7.20 -6.37 16.18
C MET A 77 7.87 -5.27 15.36
N LEU A 78 7.08 -4.35 14.80
CA LEU A 78 7.55 -3.19 14.05
C LEU A 78 6.91 -1.92 14.62
N THR A 79 7.65 -1.21 15.47
CA THR A 79 7.19 0.01 16.15
C THR A 79 8.23 1.13 16.04
N GLY A 80 7.88 2.34 16.48
CA GLY A 80 8.76 3.50 16.47
C GLY A 80 8.28 4.62 17.40
N ALA A 81 9.13 5.63 17.57
CA ALA A 81 8.83 6.83 18.34
C ALA A 81 9.55 8.05 17.75
N GLU A 82 9.12 9.25 18.15
CA GLU A 82 9.71 10.52 17.71
C GLU A 82 11.03 10.85 18.44
N THR A 83 11.25 10.27 19.61
CA THR A 83 12.46 10.50 20.42
C THR A 83 13.12 9.18 20.83
N ILE A 84 14.43 9.25 21.06
CA ILE A 84 15.25 8.09 21.48
C ILE A 84 14.78 7.61 22.86
N GLU A 85 14.48 8.53 23.77
CA GLU A 85 14.05 8.22 25.13
C GLU A 85 12.72 7.48 25.13
N HIS A 86 11.78 7.91 24.26
CA HIS A 86 10.50 7.24 24.12
C HIS A 86 10.65 5.86 23.47
N ALA A 87 11.50 5.72 22.45
CA ALA A 87 11.81 4.42 21.86
C ALA A 87 12.44 3.45 22.88
N GLN A 88 13.36 3.93 23.73
CA GLN A 88 13.95 3.14 24.82
C GLN A 88 12.92 2.74 25.89
N TYR A 89 11.97 3.63 26.19
CA TYR A 89 10.84 3.33 27.08
C TYR A 89 9.99 2.19 26.50
N ILE A 90 9.56 2.30 25.25
CA ILE A 90 8.76 1.27 24.56
C ILE A 90 9.48 -0.07 24.59
N CYS A 91 10.77 -0.11 24.23
CA CYS A 91 11.55 -1.34 24.20
C CYS A 91 11.59 -2.04 25.57
N ARG A 92 11.80 -1.28 26.66
CA ARG A 92 11.82 -1.83 28.02
C ARG A 92 10.46 -2.34 28.46
N GLU A 93 9.42 -1.53 28.30
CA GLU A 93 8.11 -1.87 28.83
C GLU A 93 7.43 -2.99 28.05
N VAL A 94 7.51 -2.99 26.72
CA VAL A 94 7.03 -4.14 25.92
C VAL A 94 7.80 -5.41 26.30
N SER A 95 9.12 -5.34 26.42
CA SER A 95 9.92 -6.50 26.84
C SER A 95 9.49 -7.02 28.21
N ARG A 96 9.20 -6.12 29.16
CA ARG A 96 8.75 -6.48 30.51
C ARG A 96 7.39 -7.16 30.48
N VAL A 97 6.42 -6.60 29.77
CA VAL A 97 5.07 -7.17 29.62
C VAL A 97 5.13 -8.52 28.92
N LEU A 98 5.83 -8.63 27.79
CA LEU A 98 5.90 -9.90 27.07
C LEU A 98 6.68 -10.99 27.81
N LYS A 99 7.67 -10.60 28.62
CA LYS A 99 8.41 -11.53 29.48
C LYS A 99 7.51 -12.16 30.55
N SER A 100 6.48 -11.47 31.05
CA SER A 100 5.53 -12.06 32.02
C SER A 100 4.77 -13.25 31.43
N GLY A 101 4.47 -13.21 30.13
CA GLY A 101 3.89 -14.32 29.36
C GLY A 101 4.92 -15.23 28.67
N CYS A 102 6.21 -15.15 29.04
CA CYS A 102 7.31 -15.91 28.43
C CYS A 102 7.54 -15.65 26.92
N PHE A 103 7.02 -14.56 26.38
CA PHE A 103 7.20 -14.14 24.98
C PHE A 103 8.39 -13.17 24.82
N GLU A 104 9.56 -13.56 25.32
CA GLU A 104 10.76 -12.72 25.24
C GLU A 104 11.08 -12.29 23.80
N LEU A 105 11.13 -10.96 23.58
CA LEU A 105 11.60 -10.37 22.34
C LEU A 105 13.12 -10.51 22.23
N ARG A 106 13.59 -10.76 21.01
CA ARG A 106 15.00 -10.95 20.68
C ARG A 106 15.29 -10.25 19.36
N LYS A 107 16.59 -10.14 19.02
CA LYS A 107 17.04 -9.61 17.72
C LYS A 107 16.60 -8.17 17.45
N TRP A 108 16.67 -7.32 18.46
CA TRP A 108 16.32 -5.90 18.31
C TRP A 108 17.17 -5.20 17.25
N CYS A 109 16.52 -4.37 16.44
CA CYS A 109 17.11 -3.54 15.41
C CYS A 109 16.53 -2.12 15.50
N SER A 110 17.34 -1.10 15.24
CA SER A 110 16.95 0.32 15.27
C SER A 110 17.75 1.09 14.22
N ASN A 111 17.16 2.17 13.70
CA ASN A 111 17.88 3.15 12.87
C ASN A 111 18.85 4.03 13.67
N ASP A 112 18.58 4.21 14.96
CA ASP A 112 19.49 4.89 15.89
C ASP A 112 20.10 3.89 16.91
N PRO A 113 21.45 3.76 16.95
CA PRO A 113 22.14 2.87 17.90
C PRO A 113 21.88 3.20 19.38
N LEU A 114 21.59 4.46 19.73
CA LEU A 114 21.35 4.87 21.11
C LEU A 114 20.09 4.23 21.69
N VAL A 115 19.10 3.92 20.85
CA VAL A 115 17.88 3.19 21.27
C VAL A 115 18.23 1.81 21.85
N LEU A 116 19.28 1.17 21.32
CA LEU A 116 19.66 -0.20 21.71
C LEU A 116 20.68 -0.26 22.85
N GLN A 117 21.20 0.88 23.33
CA GLN A 117 22.32 0.92 24.28
C GLN A 117 22.06 0.13 25.58
N ASN A 118 20.80 0.04 26.00
CA ASN A 118 20.38 -0.61 27.26
C ASN A 118 19.59 -1.93 27.02
N ILE A 119 19.56 -2.43 25.79
CA ILE A 119 18.83 -3.65 25.42
C ILE A 119 19.86 -4.77 25.23
N GLY A 120 19.64 -5.94 25.84
CA GLY A 120 20.59 -7.06 25.96
C GLY A 120 21.12 -7.65 24.64
N GLU A 121 20.73 -8.89 24.28
CA GLU A 121 21.21 -9.55 23.04
C GLU A 121 20.74 -8.78 21.79
N THR A 122 21.58 -7.84 21.34
CA THR A 122 21.43 -7.12 20.09
C THR A 122 22.04 -7.92 18.95
N ASN A 123 21.31 -8.05 17.84
CA ASN A 123 21.92 -8.47 16.57
C ASN A 123 22.70 -7.27 15.99
N LEU A 124 23.88 -6.98 16.56
CA LEU A 124 24.79 -5.95 16.05
C LEU A 124 25.32 -6.27 14.64
N SER A 125 25.13 -7.51 14.17
CA SER A 125 25.82 -8.05 13.00
C SER A 125 25.21 -7.67 11.65
N PHE A 126 23.98 -7.16 11.58
CA PHE A 126 23.41 -6.75 10.30
C PHE A 126 22.65 -5.43 10.43
N GLY A 127 23.26 -4.35 9.96
CA GLY A 127 22.57 -3.07 9.70
C GLY A 127 21.53 -3.15 8.56
N ILE A 128 21.14 -4.37 8.17
CA ILE A 128 20.17 -4.71 7.13
C ILE A 128 19.29 -5.85 7.68
N LEU A 129 18.01 -5.58 7.87
CA LEU A 129 17.00 -6.56 8.29
C LEU A 129 16.18 -7.00 7.07
N GLU A 130 16.04 -8.30 6.82
CA GLU A 130 15.09 -8.79 5.80
C GLU A 130 13.66 -8.79 6.36
N ILE A 131 12.73 -8.17 5.64
CA ILE A 131 11.32 -8.08 6.02
C ILE A 131 10.53 -9.27 5.48
N GLY A 132 9.85 -9.98 6.39
CA GLY A 132 8.93 -11.09 6.08
C GLY A 132 9.64 -12.36 5.60
N ALA A 133 10.86 -12.62 6.06
CA ALA A 133 11.65 -13.78 5.67
C ALA A 133 11.00 -15.10 6.10
N ASP A 134 10.25 -15.73 5.19
CA ASP A 134 9.91 -17.15 5.29
C ASP A 134 11.07 -18.01 4.74
N GLU A 135 11.26 -19.22 5.30
CA GLU A 135 12.35 -20.17 4.99
C GLU A 135 12.46 -20.60 3.50
N SER A 136 11.57 -20.12 2.61
CA SER A 136 11.62 -20.41 1.17
C SER A 136 12.28 -19.28 0.38
N THR A 137 13.48 -19.55 -0.16
CA THR A 137 14.26 -18.75 -1.13
C THR A 137 13.41 -17.81 -2.01
N LYS A 138 13.32 -16.54 -1.59
CA LYS A 138 12.67 -15.46 -2.34
C LYS A 138 13.54 -15.03 -3.50
N THR A 139 12.91 -14.62 -4.60
CA THR A 139 13.61 -14.10 -5.79
C THR A 139 13.85 -12.60 -5.67
N LEU A 140 12.99 -11.89 -4.94
CA LEU A 140 13.17 -10.50 -4.57
C LEU A 140 12.68 -10.29 -3.13
N GLY A 141 13.61 -9.99 -2.22
CA GLY A 141 13.33 -9.72 -0.80
C GLY A 141 13.41 -8.23 -0.48
N LEU A 142 12.45 -7.74 0.32
CA LEU A 142 12.47 -6.38 0.87
C LEU A 142 13.35 -6.37 2.11
N HIS A 143 14.31 -5.47 2.15
CA HIS A 143 15.24 -5.29 3.26
C HIS A 143 15.13 -3.87 3.82
N TRP A 144 15.32 -3.72 5.12
CA TRP A 144 15.46 -2.43 5.78
C TRP A 144 16.90 -2.23 6.22
N SER A 145 17.59 -1.27 5.59
CA SER A 145 18.87 -0.77 6.08
C SER A 145 18.61 0.15 7.26
N CYS A 146 18.72 -0.40 8.47
CA CYS A 146 18.42 0.31 9.70
C CYS A 146 19.27 1.60 9.80
N LYS A 147 20.60 1.48 9.63
CA LYS A 147 21.54 2.60 9.76
C LYS A 147 21.21 3.81 8.88
N ASN A 148 20.71 3.57 7.67
CA ASN A 148 20.41 4.63 6.70
C ASN A 148 18.91 4.94 6.61
N ASP A 149 18.10 4.26 7.40
CA ASP A 149 16.64 4.23 7.37
C ASP A 149 16.02 4.08 5.97
N LYS A 150 16.53 3.10 5.21
CA LYS A 150 16.16 2.91 3.80
C LYS A 150 15.67 1.50 3.52
N LEU A 151 14.64 1.41 2.69
CA LEU A 151 14.19 0.17 2.07
C LEU A 151 15.07 -0.16 0.87
N LEU A 152 15.54 -1.40 0.82
CA LEU A 152 16.39 -1.96 -0.20
C LEU A 152 15.75 -3.22 -0.78
N TYR A 153 16.06 -3.51 -2.03
CA TYR A 153 15.65 -4.75 -2.68
C TYR A 153 16.88 -5.61 -2.91
N ASN A 154 16.76 -6.90 -2.62
CA ASN A 154 17.78 -7.88 -2.98
C ASN A 154 17.17 -8.87 -3.96
N VAL A 155 17.76 -8.91 -5.14
CA VAL A 155 17.44 -9.81 -6.24
C VAL A 155 18.60 -10.75 -6.42
N GLU A 156 18.37 -12.02 -6.09
CA GLU A 156 19.30 -13.09 -6.42
C GLU A 156 19.30 -13.33 -7.93
N LYS A 157 20.43 -13.77 -8.48
CA LYS A 157 20.50 -14.13 -9.90
C LYS A 157 19.47 -15.22 -10.19
N ILE A 158 18.45 -14.85 -10.96
CA ILE A 158 17.46 -15.79 -11.47
C ILE A 158 18.20 -16.74 -12.42
N PHE A 159 18.36 -18.00 -12.00
CA PHE A 159 19.10 -19.04 -12.72
C PHE A 159 18.85 -19.01 -14.24
N ASN A 160 19.93 -18.83 -15.00
CA ASN A 160 20.03 -19.15 -16.43
C ASN A 160 20.51 -20.60 -16.54
N ASP A 161 19.62 -21.55 -16.87
CA ASP A 161 19.96 -22.80 -17.60
C ASP A 161 18.80 -23.81 -17.69
N GLN A 162 17.67 -23.61 -16.99
CA GLN A 162 16.51 -24.49 -17.14
C GLN A 162 15.53 -23.99 -18.21
N LYS A 163 14.89 -24.95 -18.89
CA LYS A 163 13.74 -24.71 -19.78
C LYS A 163 12.77 -23.76 -19.07
N CYS A 164 12.71 -22.52 -19.53
CA CYS A 164 11.75 -21.56 -19.02
C CYS A 164 10.35 -22.04 -19.42
N THR A 165 9.49 -22.28 -18.45
CA THR A 165 8.11 -22.73 -18.63
C THR A 165 7.15 -21.76 -17.97
N LYS A 166 5.86 -21.94 -18.23
CA LYS A 166 4.82 -21.16 -17.54
C LYS A 166 4.89 -21.32 -16.02
N ARG A 167 5.21 -22.53 -15.54
CA ARG A 167 5.39 -22.81 -14.11
C ARG A 167 6.57 -22.03 -13.52
N THR A 168 7.71 -22.01 -14.20
CA THR A 168 8.90 -21.31 -13.68
C THR A 168 8.66 -19.80 -13.63
N ILE A 169 8.05 -19.21 -14.67
CA ILE A 169 7.71 -17.77 -14.69
C ILE A 169 6.73 -17.42 -13.57
N LEU A 170 5.67 -18.21 -13.38
CA LEU A 170 4.71 -17.96 -12.30
C LEU A 170 5.36 -18.05 -10.92
N SER A 171 6.18 -19.07 -10.70
CA SER A 171 6.93 -19.25 -9.46
C SER A 171 7.84 -18.05 -9.17
N LEU A 172 8.62 -17.61 -10.15
CA LEU A 172 9.51 -16.46 -10.01
C LEU A 172 8.75 -15.16 -9.75
N ALA A 173 7.65 -14.91 -10.49
CA ALA A 173 6.82 -13.73 -10.29
C ALA A 173 6.14 -13.71 -8.91
N ALA A 174 5.72 -14.86 -8.39
CA ALA A 174 5.10 -14.98 -7.07
C ALA A 174 6.12 -14.78 -5.92
N LYS A 175 7.39 -15.06 -6.17
CA LYS A 175 8.49 -14.84 -5.22
C LYS A 175 8.96 -13.38 -5.12
N ILE A 176 8.37 -12.47 -5.90
CA ILE A 176 8.65 -11.03 -5.80
C ILE A 176 7.82 -10.46 -4.64
N PHE A 177 8.47 -10.17 -3.52
CA PHE A 177 7.82 -9.63 -2.34
C PHE A 177 7.88 -8.09 -2.33
N ASP A 178 6.75 -7.45 -2.62
CA ASP A 178 6.58 -5.99 -2.60
C ASP A 178 5.22 -5.63 -1.97
N PRO A 179 5.10 -5.62 -0.63
CA PRO A 179 3.83 -5.44 0.07
C PRO A 179 3.23 -4.04 -0.13
N LEU A 180 4.08 -3.02 -0.29
CA LEU A 180 3.68 -1.62 -0.50
C LEU A 180 3.46 -1.27 -1.97
N GLY A 181 3.85 -2.15 -2.90
CA GLY A 181 3.72 -1.92 -4.33
C GLY A 181 4.66 -0.85 -4.89
N LEU A 182 5.79 -0.58 -4.20
CA LEU A 182 6.75 0.44 -4.61
C LEU A 182 7.43 0.08 -5.95
N LEU A 183 7.52 -1.21 -6.27
CA LEU A 183 7.98 -1.74 -7.55
C LEU A 183 6.82 -1.97 -8.52
N GLY A 184 5.64 -1.42 -8.26
CA GLY A 184 4.42 -1.60 -9.06
C GLY A 184 4.63 -1.49 -10.58
N PRO A 185 5.37 -0.49 -11.10
CA PRO A 185 5.68 -0.36 -12.53
C PRO A 185 6.54 -1.50 -13.10
N VAL A 186 7.39 -2.12 -12.29
CA VAL A 186 8.23 -3.26 -12.70
C VAL A 186 7.43 -4.56 -12.62
N ILE A 187 6.71 -4.77 -11.52
CA ILE A 187 5.93 -5.99 -11.27
C ILE A 187 4.77 -6.13 -12.27
N VAL A 188 4.18 -5.03 -12.73
CA VAL A 188 3.09 -5.09 -13.72
C VAL A 188 3.55 -5.70 -15.05
N ILE A 189 4.83 -5.58 -15.42
CA ILE A 189 5.40 -6.22 -16.61
C ILE A 189 5.31 -7.74 -16.48
N ALA A 190 5.75 -8.28 -15.33
CA ALA A 190 5.64 -9.72 -15.05
C ALA A 190 4.17 -10.19 -15.07
N LYS A 191 3.25 -9.42 -14.47
CA LYS A 191 1.82 -9.75 -14.48
C LYS A 191 1.22 -9.75 -15.89
N ILE A 192 1.61 -8.80 -16.76
CA ILE A 192 1.15 -8.77 -18.15
C ILE A 192 1.70 -9.97 -18.93
N LEU A 193 2.98 -10.32 -18.76
CA LEU A 193 3.58 -11.50 -19.40
C LEU A 193 2.88 -12.79 -18.95
N LEU A 194 2.56 -12.91 -17.65
CA LEU A 194 1.76 -14.01 -17.13
C LEU A 194 0.40 -14.09 -17.83
N GLN A 195 -0.32 -12.98 -17.96
CA GLN A 195 -1.60 -12.97 -18.69
C GLN A 195 -1.43 -13.45 -20.14
N SER A 196 -0.38 -13.02 -20.85
CA SER A 196 -0.11 -13.50 -22.21
C SER A 196 0.09 -15.01 -22.27
N LEU A 197 0.81 -15.61 -21.31
CA LEU A 197 0.98 -17.08 -21.22
C LEU A 197 -0.35 -17.83 -21.02
N TRP A 198 -1.33 -17.22 -20.35
CA TRP A 198 -2.67 -17.80 -20.19
C TRP A 198 -3.48 -17.70 -21.48
N ILE A 199 -3.34 -16.61 -22.23
CA ILE A 199 -4.02 -16.40 -23.52
C ILE A 199 -3.52 -17.40 -24.57
N GLU A 200 -2.21 -17.69 -24.60
CA GLU A 200 -1.60 -18.69 -25.49
C GLU A 200 -2.01 -20.14 -25.17
N LYS A 201 -2.74 -20.38 -24.07
CA LYS A 201 -3.21 -21.71 -23.63
C LYS A 201 -2.10 -22.77 -23.46
N LEU A 202 -0.88 -22.34 -23.17
CA LEU A 202 0.26 -23.23 -22.91
C LEU A 202 0.03 -24.09 -21.66
N SER A 203 0.50 -25.34 -21.73
CA SER A 203 0.59 -26.24 -20.57
C SER A 203 1.70 -25.79 -19.61
N TRP A 204 1.68 -26.32 -18.37
CA TRP A 204 2.55 -25.83 -17.29
C TRP A 204 4.04 -25.93 -17.59
N ASP A 205 4.46 -27.02 -18.22
CA ASP A 205 5.85 -27.42 -18.41
C ASP A 205 6.28 -27.40 -19.90
N GLU A 206 5.50 -26.69 -20.72
CA GLU A 206 5.75 -26.47 -22.15
C GLU A 206 6.85 -25.46 -22.40
N VAL A 207 7.53 -25.60 -23.55
CA VAL A 207 8.49 -24.61 -24.04
C VAL A 207 7.75 -23.36 -24.48
N LEU A 208 8.24 -22.19 -24.06
CA LEU A 208 7.61 -20.91 -24.37
C LEU A 208 7.87 -20.48 -25.82
N PRO A 209 6.89 -19.83 -26.48
CA PRO A 209 7.11 -19.14 -27.74
C PRO A 209 8.27 -18.15 -27.63
N PHE A 210 9.10 -18.07 -28.68
CA PHE A 210 10.29 -17.21 -28.70
C PHE A 210 9.98 -15.75 -28.36
N SER A 211 8.83 -15.23 -28.82
CA SER A 211 8.40 -13.85 -28.55
C SER A 211 8.17 -13.56 -27.06
N ILE A 212 7.67 -14.53 -26.29
CA ILE A 212 7.45 -14.40 -24.84
C ILE A 212 8.75 -14.64 -24.09
N LEU A 213 9.50 -15.68 -24.51
CA LEU A 213 10.79 -16.01 -23.91
C LEU A 213 11.75 -14.81 -23.99
N ALA A 214 11.88 -14.17 -25.15
CA ALA A 214 12.75 -13.01 -25.31
C ALA A 214 12.36 -11.84 -24.39
N LYS A 215 11.05 -11.56 -24.23
CA LYS A 215 10.56 -10.52 -23.31
C LYS A 215 10.84 -10.88 -21.85
N TRP A 216 10.61 -12.13 -21.46
CA TRP A 216 10.89 -12.61 -20.11
C TRP A 216 12.38 -12.57 -19.79
N THR A 217 13.23 -13.08 -20.67
CA THR A 217 14.69 -13.08 -20.50
C THR A 217 15.22 -11.66 -20.36
N LYS A 218 14.72 -10.71 -21.18
CA LYS A 218 15.08 -9.29 -21.02
C LYS A 218 14.68 -8.76 -19.64
N PHE A 219 13.43 -8.99 -19.23
CA PHE A 219 12.94 -8.55 -17.91
C PHE A 219 13.77 -9.16 -16.77
N ALA A 220 14.00 -10.48 -16.79
CA ALA A 220 14.75 -11.19 -15.76
C ALA A 220 16.21 -10.70 -15.66
N ASN A 221 16.86 -10.43 -16.78
CA ASN A 221 18.23 -9.90 -16.80
C ASN A 221 18.32 -8.46 -16.27
N GLU A 222 17.26 -7.66 -16.39
CA GLU A 222 17.22 -6.29 -15.86
C GLU A 222 16.83 -6.23 -14.38
N LEU A 223 16.21 -7.27 -13.83
CA LEU A 223 15.76 -7.29 -12.43
C LEU A 223 16.90 -7.08 -11.43
N SER A 224 18.12 -7.54 -11.72
CA SER A 224 19.26 -7.34 -10.81
C SER A 224 19.62 -5.86 -10.60
N LYS A 225 19.21 -4.96 -11.52
CA LYS A 225 19.39 -3.51 -11.34
C LYS A 225 18.58 -2.95 -10.16
N LEU A 226 17.55 -3.67 -9.71
CA LEU A 226 16.78 -3.28 -8.52
C LEU A 226 17.62 -3.31 -7.23
N ASN A 227 18.77 -4.00 -7.24
CA ASN A 227 19.71 -3.99 -6.11
C ASN A 227 20.34 -2.61 -5.88
N GLU A 228 20.32 -1.73 -6.88
CA GLU A 228 20.79 -0.35 -6.79
C GLU A 228 19.70 0.60 -6.28
N LEU A 229 18.44 0.16 -6.27
CA LEU A 229 17.32 0.97 -5.83
C LEU A 229 17.30 1.07 -4.30
N SER A 230 17.21 2.30 -3.82
CA SER A 230 17.02 2.60 -2.40
C SER A 230 15.87 3.59 -2.25
N VAL A 231 14.93 3.26 -1.35
CA VAL A 231 13.74 4.06 -1.08
C VAL A 231 13.76 4.48 0.38
N ASN A 232 13.47 5.74 0.68
CA ASN A 232 13.36 6.19 2.07
C ASN A 232 12.19 5.48 2.76
N ARG A 233 12.42 4.89 3.94
CA ARG A 233 11.34 4.25 4.72
C ARG A 233 10.41 5.31 5.32
N GLN A 234 11.00 6.37 5.87
CA GLN A 234 10.26 7.52 6.39
C GLN A 234 9.67 8.34 5.24
N VAL A 235 8.35 8.52 5.25
CA VAL A 235 7.61 9.23 4.19
C VAL A 235 7.17 10.64 4.58
N VAL A 236 7.10 10.94 5.89
CA VAL A 236 6.80 12.26 6.46
C VAL A 236 8.11 12.90 6.93
N CYS A 237 8.34 14.17 6.59
CA CYS A 237 9.52 14.90 7.05
C CYS A 237 9.48 15.16 8.58
N GLU A 238 10.65 15.31 9.18
CA GLU A 238 10.75 15.72 10.59
C GLU A 238 10.16 17.11 10.79
N GLY A 239 9.50 17.33 11.93
CA GLY A 239 8.86 18.62 12.24
C GLY A 239 7.75 19.00 11.27
N ALA A 240 7.09 18.03 10.64
CA ALA A 240 6.00 18.30 9.71
C ALA A 240 4.87 19.07 10.42
N THR A 241 4.59 20.28 9.92
CA THR A 241 3.48 21.12 10.38
C THR A 241 2.20 20.83 9.62
N LYS A 242 2.33 20.30 8.39
CA LYS A 242 1.20 19.91 7.55
C LYS A 242 1.50 18.62 6.82
N ILE A 243 0.53 17.70 6.78
CA ILE A 243 0.62 16.44 6.07
C ILE A 243 -0.61 16.27 5.18
N GLU A 244 -0.37 15.95 3.90
CA GLU A 244 -1.40 15.76 2.88
C GLU A 244 -1.20 14.41 2.19
N LEU A 245 -2.30 13.68 1.96
CA LEU A 245 -2.31 12.47 1.15
C LEU A 245 -2.77 12.80 -0.27
N HIS A 246 -1.94 12.49 -1.26
CA HIS A 246 -2.20 12.75 -2.68
C HIS A 246 -2.32 11.45 -3.46
N GLY A 247 -3.46 11.24 -4.10
CA GLY A 247 -3.73 10.04 -4.89
C GLY A 247 -3.76 10.28 -6.39
N PHE A 248 -3.15 9.38 -7.14
CA PHE A 248 -3.17 9.38 -8.61
C PHE A 248 -3.62 8.02 -9.13
N ALA A 249 -4.40 8.02 -10.20
CA ALA A 249 -4.85 6.82 -10.88
C ALA A 249 -4.75 7.01 -12.39
N ASP A 250 -4.36 5.94 -13.09
CA ASP A 250 -4.33 5.94 -14.55
C ASP A 250 -4.58 4.54 -15.11
N SER A 251 -4.94 4.48 -16.39
CA SER A 251 -5.22 3.24 -17.08
C SER A 251 -4.70 3.21 -18.51
N SER A 252 -4.42 1.99 -18.97
CA SER A 252 -4.09 1.66 -20.35
C SER A 252 -4.82 0.39 -20.75
N GLU A 253 -4.81 0.07 -22.04
CA GLU A 253 -5.38 -1.18 -22.56
C GLU A 253 -4.76 -2.45 -21.94
N ARG A 254 -3.55 -2.34 -21.36
CA ARG A 254 -2.81 -3.48 -20.80
C ARG A 254 -2.96 -3.60 -19.28
N ALA A 255 -3.05 -2.48 -18.58
CA ALA A 255 -3.08 -2.44 -17.13
C ALA A 255 -3.60 -1.09 -16.63
N TYR A 256 -4.06 -1.09 -15.38
CA TYR A 256 -4.45 0.11 -14.66
C TYR A 256 -3.88 0.09 -13.25
N GLY A 257 -3.67 1.26 -12.67
CA GLY A 257 -3.00 1.39 -11.39
C GLY A 257 -3.38 2.64 -10.64
N ALA A 258 -3.02 2.64 -9.36
CA ALA A 258 -3.16 3.77 -8.47
C ALA A 258 -1.91 3.87 -7.59
N CYS A 259 -1.52 5.08 -7.22
CA CYS A 259 -0.46 5.35 -6.26
C CYS A 259 -0.85 6.48 -5.31
N LEU A 260 -0.30 6.40 -4.10
CA LEU A 260 -0.50 7.37 -3.03
C LEU A 260 0.85 7.98 -2.66
N TYR A 261 0.88 9.29 -2.55
CA TYR A 261 2.02 10.07 -2.09
C TYR A 261 1.66 10.78 -0.81
N ILE A 262 2.63 10.87 0.09
CA ILE A 262 2.57 11.79 1.23
C ILE A 262 3.31 13.06 0.84
N ARG A 263 2.64 14.19 1.01
CA ARG A 263 3.24 15.51 0.92
C ARG A 263 3.27 16.10 2.32
N SER A 264 4.45 16.39 2.84
CA SER A 264 4.64 17.02 4.15
C SER A 264 5.33 18.38 3.99
N ILE A 265 4.98 19.32 4.86
CA ILE A 265 5.60 20.65 4.94
C ILE A 265 6.28 20.76 6.29
N ASP A 266 7.57 21.09 6.32
CA ASP A 266 8.32 21.29 7.56
C ASP A 266 8.01 22.66 8.21
N ASP A 267 8.59 22.91 9.39
CA ASP A 267 8.49 24.17 10.14
C ASP A 267 9.06 25.39 9.38
N LYS A 268 9.89 25.16 8.36
CA LYS A 268 10.51 26.18 7.50
C LYS A 268 9.73 26.40 6.21
N GLY A 269 8.63 25.68 5.98
CA GLY A 269 7.83 25.75 4.76
C GLY A 269 8.38 24.95 3.57
N ASN A 270 9.41 24.12 3.76
CA ASN A 270 9.92 23.24 2.71
C ASN A 270 8.96 22.09 2.46
N VAL A 271 8.80 21.74 1.19
CA VAL A 271 7.86 20.71 0.74
C VAL A 271 8.60 19.42 0.45
N HIS A 272 8.16 18.33 1.08
CA HIS A 272 8.67 16.98 0.87
C HIS A 272 7.56 16.11 0.31
N VAL A 273 7.85 15.33 -0.74
CA VAL A 273 6.87 14.43 -1.38
C VAL A 273 7.50 13.05 -1.55
N ASN A 274 6.88 12.04 -0.93
CA ASN A 274 7.36 10.67 -0.98
C ASN A 274 6.23 9.72 -1.42
N LEU A 275 6.57 8.72 -2.23
CA LEU A 275 5.64 7.63 -2.55
C LEU A 275 5.40 6.80 -1.30
N LEU A 276 4.13 6.64 -0.92
CA LEU A 276 3.74 5.82 0.22
C LEU A 276 3.49 4.38 -0.19
N CYS A 277 2.60 4.18 -1.17
CA CYS A 277 2.30 2.86 -1.70
C CYS A 277 1.66 2.97 -3.09
N ALA A 278 1.64 1.86 -3.81
CA ALA A 278 0.95 1.77 -5.09
C ALA A 278 0.31 0.40 -5.28
N LYS A 279 -0.60 0.32 -6.24
CA LYS A 279 -1.26 -0.92 -6.61
C LYS A 279 -1.55 -0.95 -8.10
N SER A 280 -1.22 -2.07 -8.74
CA SER A 280 -1.45 -2.28 -10.16
C SER A 280 -2.25 -3.56 -10.41
N LYS A 281 -3.11 -3.52 -11.43
CA LYS A 281 -3.89 -4.65 -11.94
C LYS A 281 -3.74 -4.73 -13.46
N VAL A 282 -3.67 -5.95 -13.98
CA VAL A 282 -3.70 -6.18 -15.42
C VAL A 282 -5.13 -5.94 -15.92
N ALA A 283 -5.27 -5.29 -17.07
CA ALA A 283 -6.57 -5.06 -17.67
C ALA A 283 -7.24 -6.41 -18.00
N PRO A 284 -8.57 -6.52 -17.91
CA PRO A 284 -9.27 -7.75 -18.29
C PRO A 284 -8.99 -8.14 -19.75
N VAL A 285 -8.89 -9.45 -20.02
CA VAL A 285 -8.68 -9.97 -21.38
C VAL A 285 -9.84 -9.58 -22.30
N LYS A 286 -11.06 -9.53 -21.76
CA LYS A 286 -12.20 -8.95 -22.46
C LYS A 286 -12.02 -7.44 -22.51
N THR A 287 -11.79 -6.91 -23.70
CA THR A 287 -11.55 -5.49 -23.94
C THR A 287 -12.66 -4.65 -23.33
N LEU A 288 -12.26 -3.79 -22.41
CA LEU A 288 -13.09 -2.70 -21.90
C LEU A 288 -12.69 -1.42 -22.62
N SER A 289 -13.62 -0.47 -22.72
CA SER A 289 -13.27 0.86 -23.21
C SER A 289 -12.31 1.55 -22.24
N ILE A 290 -11.45 2.45 -22.75
CA ILE A 290 -10.53 3.24 -21.94
C ILE A 290 -11.25 3.94 -20.76
N PRO A 291 -12.42 4.60 -20.95
CA PRO A 291 -13.13 5.21 -19.83
C PRO A 291 -13.55 4.24 -18.71
N ARG A 292 -13.85 2.97 -19.05
CA ARG A 292 -14.16 1.95 -18.04
C ARG A 292 -12.92 1.50 -17.27
N LEU A 293 -11.77 1.47 -17.94
CA LEU A 293 -10.49 1.17 -17.31
C LEU A 293 -10.04 2.32 -16.39
N GLU A 294 -10.25 3.57 -16.81
CA GLU A 294 -10.02 4.77 -15.99
C GLU A 294 -10.89 4.72 -14.72
N LEU A 295 -12.19 4.40 -14.84
CA LEU A 295 -13.08 4.22 -13.69
C LEU A 295 -12.60 3.09 -12.76
N CYS A 296 -12.05 2.01 -13.32
CA CYS A 296 -11.46 0.92 -12.55
C CYS A 296 -10.17 1.35 -11.82
N ALA A 297 -9.38 2.26 -12.39
CA ALA A 297 -8.22 2.86 -11.74
C ALA A 297 -8.66 3.78 -10.59
N ALA A 298 -9.66 4.64 -10.81
CA ALA A 298 -10.24 5.49 -9.76
C ALA A 298 -10.82 4.67 -8.60
N LEU A 299 -11.55 3.59 -8.89
CA LEU A 299 -12.04 2.67 -7.85
C LEU A 299 -10.89 1.98 -7.10
N LEU A 300 -9.80 1.65 -7.79
CA LEU A 300 -8.62 1.07 -7.16
C LEU A 300 -7.96 2.07 -6.21
N LEU A 301 -7.84 3.34 -6.62
CA LEU A 301 -7.32 4.42 -5.80
C LEU A 301 -8.18 4.60 -4.54
N ALA A 302 -9.49 4.76 -4.70
CA ALA A 302 -10.43 4.94 -3.58
C ALA A 302 -10.28 3.86 -2.50
N ARG A 303 -10.20 2.59 -2.93
CA ARG A 303 -10.02 1.44 -2.03
C ARG A 303 -8.62 1.39 -1.41
N LEU A 304 -7.60 1.81 -2.15
CA LEU A 304 -6.24 1.89 -1.63
C LEU A 304 -6.15 2.97 -0.56
N THR A 305 -6.73 4.14 -0.83
CA THR A 305 -6.83 5.27 0.10
C THR A 305 -7.56 4.89 1.37
N ASP A 306 -8.78 4.35 1.26
CA ASP A 306 -9.56 3.88 2.42
C ASP A 306 -8.78 2.88 3.28
N LYS A 307 -8.13 1.89 2.64
CA LYS A 307 -7.31 0.92 3.38
C LYS A 307 -6.14 1.57 4.11
N ILE A 308 -5.47 2.53 3.46
CA ILE A 308 -4.28 3.18 4.02
C ILE A 308 -4.65 4.09 5.17
N ILE A 309 -5.69 4.91 5.01
CA ILE A 309 -6.21 5.79 6.04
C ILE A 309 -6.57 4.98 7.29
N ASN A 310 -7.29 3.87 7.14
CA ASN A 310 -7.66 3.00 8.27
C ASN A 310 -6.47 2.25 8.91
N SER A 311 -5.31 2.20 8.24
CA SER A 311 -4.10 1.53 8.74
C SER A 311 -3.07 2.49 9.34
N MET A 312 -3.28 3.80 9.19
CA MET A 312 -2.35 4.82 9.64
C MET A 312 -2.81 5.46 10.94
N THR A 313 -1.84 5.83 11.77
CA THR A 313 -2.03 6.68 12.95
C THR A 313 -1.95 8.17 12.62
N ILE A 314 -1.64 8.52 11.37
CA ILE A 314 -1.53 9.90 10.89
C ILE A 314 -2.94 10.43 10.59
N THR A 315 -3.28 11.58 11.18
CA THR A 315 -4.49 12.32 10.87
C THR A 315 -4.28 13.24 9.68
N PHE A 316 -5.22 13.21 8.74
CA PHE A 316 -5.28 14.12 7.60
C PHE A 316 -6.42 15.12 7.81
N GLU A 317 -6.28 16.37 7.39
CA GLU A 317 -7.25 17.43 7.73
C GLU A 317 -8.33 17.62 6.65
N SER A 318 -9.63 17.68 7.00
CA SER A 318 -10.68 18.32 6.17
C SER A 318 -11.80 18.85 7.01
N HIS A 319 -12.07 20.12 6.82
CA HIS A 319 -13.16 20.78 7.54
C HIS A 319 -14.32 21.16 6.61
N ASP A 320 -14.21 20.96 5.30
CA ASP A 320 -15.30 21.24 4.37
C ASP A 320 -15.36 20.23 3.22
N ASN A 321 -16.28 19.26 3.32
CA ASN A 321 -16.53 18.27 2.28
C ASN A 321 -17.86 18.56 1.56
N PRO A 322 -17.87 19.21 0.38
CA PRO A 322 -19.10 19.43 -0.38
C PRO A 322 -19.84 18.13 -0.75
N ALA A 323 -19.19 16.97 -0.74
CA ALA A 323 -19.86 15.68 -0.96
C ALA A 323 -20.80 15.29 0.20
N ASP A 324 -20.72 15.94 1.37
CA ASP A 324 -21.72 15.75 2.43
C ASP A 324 -23.12 16.13 1.96
N TYR A 325 -23.27 17.23 1.21
CA TYR A 325 -24.55 17.65 0.64
C TYR A 325 -25.14 16.61 -0.32
N LEU A 326 -24.30 15.91 -1.08
CA LEU A 326 -24.72 14.85 -1.99
C LEU A 326 -25.16 13.58 -1.24
N SER A 327 -24.46 13.25 -0.15
CA SER A 327 -24.73 12.04 0.64
C SER A 327 -25.89 12.19 1.63
N ARG A 328 -26.15 13.40 2.12
CA ARG A 328 -27.20 13.72 3.11
C ARG A 328 -28.44 14.35 2.47
N GLY A 329 -28.31 14.85 1.24
CA GLY A 329 -29.35 15.54 0.51
C GLY A 329 -29.54 16.99 0.97
N LEU A 330 -30.10 17.81 0.08
CA LEU A 330 -30.53 19.18 0.36
C LEU A 330 -31.95 19.38 -0.18
N TYR A 331 -32.80 20.10 0.56
CA TYR A 331 -34.06 20.55 0.00
C TYR A 331 -33.82 21.62 -1.07
N PRO A 332 -34.72 21.76 -2.07
CA PRO A 332 -34.56 22.75 -3.14
C PRO A 332 -34.39 24.20 -2.65
N SER A 333 -35.00 24.56 -1.52
CA SER A 333 -34.84 25.90 -0.91
C SER A 333 -33.45 26.10 -0.29
N GLN A 334 -32.78 25.02 0.12
CA GLN A 334 -31.46 25.07 0.77
C GLN A 334 -30.34 25.11 -0.27
N ILE A 335 -30.46 24.33 -1.35
CA ILE A 335 -29.39 24.25 -2.37
C ILE A 335 -29.15 25.61 -3.03
N ILE A 336 -30.19 26.43 -3.24
CA ILE A 336 -30.09 27.76 -3.86
C ILE A 336 -29.07 28.65 -3.12
N ASN A 337 -29.01 28.57 -1.79
CA ASN A 337 -28.15 29.42 -0.96
C ASN A 337 -26.90 28.70 -0.42
N THR A 338 -26.66 27.44 -0.81
CA THR A 338 -25.50 26.67 -0.32
C THR A 338 -24.25 27.03 -1.13
N VAL A 339 -23.57 28.11 -0.74
CA VAL A 339 -22.38 28.64 -1.45
C VAL A 339 -21.27 27.58 -1.57
N ALA A 340 -21.02 26.81 -0.50
CA ALA A 340 -19.99 25.77 -0.48
C ALA A 340 -20.25 24.63 -1.49
N TRP A 341 -21.52 24.38 -1.84
CA TRP A 341 -21.90 23.39 -2.86
C TRP A 341 -21.60 23.90 -4.27
N TRP A 342 -21.93 25.16 -4.57
CA TRP A 342 -21.77 25.73 -5.92
C TRP A 342 -20.36 26.23 -6.20
N HIS A 343 -19.63 26.65 -5.18
CA HIS A 343 -18.38 27.39 -5.33
C HIS A 343 -17.22 26.78 -4.54
N GLY A 344 -17.44 25.62 -3.92
CA GLY A 344 -16.50 25.04 -2.99
C GLY A 344 -16.38 25.83 -1.68
N PRO A 345 -15.66 25.29 -0.69
CA PRO A 345 -15.39 25.97 0.57
C PRO A 345 -14.70 27.31 0.33
N ASP A 346 -15.00 28.33 1.14
CA ASP A 346 -14.49 29.68 0.86
C ASP A 346 -12.97 29.80 0.95
N TRP A 347 -12.32 28.98 1.77
CA TRP A 347 -10.85 28.91 1.83
C TRP A 347 -10.22 28.40 0.53
N LEU A 348 -10.95 27.61 -0.28
CA LEU A 348 -10.44 27.09 -1.55
C LEU A 348 -10.25 28.21 -2.59
N LYS A 349 -10.93 29.34 -2.40
CA LYS A 349 -10.80 30.53 -3.25
C LYS A 349 -9.63 31.42 -2.84
N LEU A 350 -9.03 31.15 -1.67
CA LEU A 350 -7.90 31.91 -1.13
C LEU A 350 -6.57 31.32 -1.59
N SER A 351 -5.50 32.11 -1.42
CA SER A 351 -4.14 31.63 -1.63
C SER A 351 -3.84 30.46 -0.67
N VAL A 352 -3.00 29.51 -1.10
CA VAL A 352 -2.67 28.31 -0.31
C VAL A 352 -2.08 28.61 1.09
N TYR A 353 -1.58 29.83 1.29
CA TYR A 353 -1.02 30.33 2.56
C TYR A 353 -2.08 30.89 3.52
N GLU A 354 -3.32 31.07 3.06
CA GLU A 354 -4.44 31.67 3.80
C GLU A 354 -5.51 30.64 4.17
N TRP A 355 -5.21 29.36 3.98
CA TRP A 355 -6.11 28.28 4.36
C TRP A 355 -6.17 28.15 5.90
N PRO A 356 -7.33 27.82 6.49
CA PRO A 356 -7.51 27.82 7.94
C PRO A 356 -6.56 26.84 8.65
N ALA A 357 -6.01 27.28 9.78
CA ALA A 357 -5.26 26.46 10.74
C ALA A 357 -6.21 25.77 11.72
N LEU A 358 -5.84 24.60 12.23
CA LEU A 358 -6.83 23.67 12.78
C LEU A 358 -6.80 23.51 14.29
N GLU A 359 -7.99 23.66 14.88
CA GLU A 359 -8.27 23.45 16.30
C GLU A 359 -9.17 22.21 16.47
N HIS A 360 -8.75 21.34 17.38
CA HIS A 360 -9.37 20.05 17.71
C HIS A 360 -10.76 20.18 18.34
N LYS A 361 -11.73 19.38 17.88
CA LYS A 361 -12.77 18.80 18.75
C LYS A 361 -13.14 17.39 18.29
N VAL A 362 -13.02 16.44 19.22
CA VAL A 362 -13.42 15.03 19.05
C VAL A 362 -14.84 14.89 19.56
N ASP A 363 -15.76 14.39 18.73
CA ASP A 363 -17.04 13.83 19.19
C ASP A 363 -17.39 12.58 18.37
N ASP A 364 -17.89 11.56 19.08
CA ASP A 364 -18.14 10.19 18.64
C ASP A 364 -19.42 9.98 17.78
N LEU A 365 -19.48 8.80 17.13
CA LEU A 365 -20.65 7.99 16.67
C LEU A 365 -20.96 8.01 15.14
N PRO A 366 -21.89 7.16 14.63
CA PRO A 366 -21.89 5.70 14.52
C PRO A 366 -22.23 5.21 13.06
N GLU A 367 -22.22 3.89 12.85
CA GLU A 367 -22.50 3.08 11.64
C GLU A 367 -23.50 3.60 10.56
N ILE A 368 -23.25 3.29 9.25
CA ILE A 368 -24.14 2.51 8.30
C ILE A 368 -23.92 2.76 6.77
N LYS A 369 -23.67 1.64 6.07
CA LYS A 369 -24.04 1.10 4.72
C LYS A 369 -23.93 1.89 3.39
N SER A 370 -23.53 1.09 2.38
CA SER A 370 -23.24 1.38 0.98
C SER A 370 -24.44 1.47 0.03
N LYS A 371 -24.43 2.49 -0.85
CA LYS A 371 -25.04 2.48 -2.20
C LYS A 371 -24.19 3.38 -3.13
N VAL A 372 -23.79 2.83 -4.29
CA VAL A 372 -23.02 3.55 -5.33
C VAL A 372 -23.91 3.76 -6.55
N LEU A 373 -23.97 4.99 -7.09
CA LEU A 373 -24.59 5.34 -8.37
C LEU A 373 -23.59 6.09 -9.27
N ALA A 374 -23.62 5.70 -10.55
CA ALA A 374 -22.94 6.12 -11.80
C ALA A 374 -22.52 7.61 -11.97
N ALA A 375 -21.73 8.07 -12.97
CA ALA A 375 -20.73 7.58 -13.92
C ALA A 375 -20.28 8.83 -14.74
N GLY A 376 -19.01 8.96 -15.12
CA GLY A 376 -18.48 10.01 -16.02
C GLY A 376 -16.96 9.87 -16.21
N PRO A 377 -16.36 10.41 -17.30
CA PRO A 377 -14.91 10.36 -17.49
C PRO A 377 -14.25 11.34 -16.52
N ILE A 378 -13.40 10.81 -15.64
CA ILE A 378 -12.86 11.54 -14.50
C ILE A 378 -11.35 11.39 -14.47
N TYR A 379 -10.69 12.53 -14.34
CA TYR A 379 -9.28 12.78 -14.51
C TYR A 379 -8.85 13.57 -13.25
N GLU A 380 -8.21 12.92 -12.27
CA GLU A 380 -8.19 13.42 -10.88
C GLU A 380 -6.85 13.35 -10.13
N VAL A 381 -6.67 14.33 -9.25
CA VAL A 381 -5.72 14.39 -8.14
C VAL A 381 -6.55 14.34 -6.86
N CYS A 382 -6.42 13.31 -6.02
CA CYS A 382 -7.21 13.22 -4.78
C CYS A 382 -6.50 13.91 -3.62
N LYS A 383 -7.19 14.82 -2.91
CA LYS A 383 -6.82 15.33 -1.58
C LYS A 383 -7.81 14.84 -0.54
N LEU A 384 -7.35 14.20 0.54
CA LEU A 384 -8.23 13.55 1.51
C LEU A 384 -7.80 13.63 2.98
N SER A 385 -8.77 13.30 3.85
CA SER A 385 -8.94 13.86 5.17
C SER A 385 -9.84 13.06 6.13
N ASN A 386 -9.57 13.34 7.40
CA ASN A 386 -9.72 12.62 8.66
C ASN A 386 -11.03 12.44 9.41
N GLU A 387 -12.17 13.08 9.09
CA GLU A 387 -13.22 13.25 10.13
C GLU A 387 -14.59 12.61 9.86
N THR A 388 -14.82 11.93 8.74
CA THR A 388 -16.12 11.26 8.50
C THR A 388 -16.07 9.91 7.79
N GLY A 389 -14.90 9.28 7.64
CA GLY A 389 -14.79 8.02 6.90
C GLY A 389 -15.27 8.11 5.44
N LYS A 390 -15.30 9.32 4.88
CA LYS A 390 -15.72 9.59 3.50
C LYS A 390 -14.51 9.89 2.63
N VAL A 391 -14.27 8.99 1.68
CA VAL A 391 -13.37 9.20 0.55
C VAL A 391 -14.00 10.25 -0.39
N THR A 392 -13.55 11.49 -0.29
CA THR A 392 -13.87 12.58 -1.22
C THR A 392 -12.86 12.59 -2.36
N PHE A 393 -13.35 12.54 -3.60
CA PHE A 393 -12.52 12.73 -4.77
C PHE A 393 -12.44 14.23 -5.06
N ASP A 394 -11.23 14.79 -5.15
CA ASP A 394 -11.04 16.15 -5.61
C ASP A 394 -10.96 16.13 -7.14
N LEU A 395 -11.97 16.69 -7.80
CA LEU A 395 -12.19 16.69 -9.25
C LEU A 395 -11.28 17.67 -10.02
N ALA A 396 -10.16 18.08 -9.43
CA ALA A 396 -9.36 19.18 -9.94
C ALA A 396 -8.01 18.74 -10.53
N THR A 397 -7.96 18.76 -11.86
CA THR A 397 -6.77 18.96 -12.74
C THR A 397 -6.06 17.70 -13.23
N LEU A 398 -6.26 17.35 -14.51
CA LEU A 398 -5.23 16.65 -15.30
C LEU A 398 -4.57 17.56 -16.32
N ARG A 399 -3.24 17.48 -16.35
CA ARG A 399 -2.46 17.70 -17.55
C ARG A 399 -1.91 16.34 -17.98
N ARG A 400 -2.24 15.87 -19.19
CA ARG A 400 -1.54 14.71 -19.77
C ARG A 400 -0.11 15.09 -20.06
N ARG A 401 0.83 14.18 -19.81
CA ARG A 401 2.25 14.31 -20.18
C ARG A 401 2.50 13.41 -21.40
N ASP A 402 2.97 13.98 -22.51
CA ASP A 402 3.43 13.16 -23.63
C ASP A 402 4.79 12.50 -23.33
N LEU A 403 5.25 11.62 -24.23
CA LEU A 403 6.53 10.93 -24.13
C LEU A 403 7.75 11.89 -24.15
N GLU A 404 7.53 13.18 -24.44
CA GLU A 404 8.53 14.23 -24.49
C GLU A 404 8.40 15.23 -23.32
N GLY A 405 7.51 14.95 -22.35
CA GLY A 405 7.38 15.72 -21.13
C GLY A 405 6.47 16.95 -21.21
N ARG A 406 5.76 17.18 -22.32
CA ARG A 406 4.89 18.33 -22.54
C ARG A 406 3.48 18.09 -22.01
N TYR A 407 2.87 19.15 -21.47
CA TYR A 407 1.55 19.12 -20.84
C TYR A 407 0.46 19.58 -21.81
N TYR A 408 -0.60 18.76 -21.98
CA TYR A 408 -1.76 19.13 -22.81
C TYR A 408 -3.10 18.93 -22.09
N CYS A 409 -4.05 19.82 -22.40
CA CYS A 409 -5.47 19.72 -22.04
C CYS A 409 -6.24 19.29 -23.30
N GLY A 410 -6.78 18.08 -23.31
CA GLY A 410 -7.54 17.57 -24.46
C GLY A 410 -9.01 17.95 -24.35
N SER A 411 -9.55 18.68 -25.32
CA SER A 411 -11.00 18.77 -25.56
C SER A 411 -11.43 17.68 -26.55
N VAL A 412 -12.48 16.93 -26.21
CA VAL A 412 -13.16 16.03 -27.15
C VAL A 412 -14.44 16.73 -27.57
N THR A 413 -14.46 17.29 -28.78
CA THR A 413 -15.71 17.78 -29.40
C THR A 413 -16.43 16.60 -30.06
N CYS A 414 -17.65 16.33 -29.61
CA CYS A 414 -18.55 15.35 -30.20
C CYS A 414 -19.34 16.01 -31.34
N GLU A 415 -19.07 15.68 -32.60
CA GLU A 415 -19.80 16.17 -33.79
C GLU A 415 -21.15 15.44 -34.00
N SER A 416 -21.98 15.34 -32.96
CA SER A 416 -23.32 14.77 -33.11
C SER A 416 -24.39 15.51 -32.30
N CYS A 417 -24.54 16.80 -32.59
CA CYS A 417 -25.80 17.52 -32.40
C CYS A 417 -25.89 18.67 -33.42
N GLY A 418 -26.46 18.37 -34.59
CA GLY A 418 -26.84 19.40 -35.54
C GLY A 418 -28.09 20.14 -35.06
N SER A 419 -27.99 21.46 -34.94
CA SER A 419 -29.11 22.37 -35.20
C SER A 419 -28.61 23.78 -35.46
N VAL A 420 -28.97 24.26 -36.64
CA VAL A 420 -28.73 25.58 -37.22
C VAL A 420 -29.55 26.64 -36.49
N ASN A 421 -28.94 27.80 -36.19
CA ASN A 421 -29.58 29.09 -36.48
C ASN A 421 -28.57 30.25 -36.63
N ARG A 422 -28.88 31.09 -37.62
CA ARG A 422 -28.09 32.21 -38.16
C ARG A 422 -28.31 33.52 -37.38
N SER A 423 -27.27 34.34 -37.29
CA SER A 423 -27.27 35.81 -37.46
C SER A 423 -25.81 36.31 -37.40
N GLY A 424 -25.18 36.72 -38.51
CA GLY A 424 -24.86 38.13 -38.85
C GLY A 424 -23.55 38.57 -38.16
N GLU A 425 -22.50 39.16 -38.75
CA GLU A 425 -22.24 39.88 -40.00
C GLU A 425 -20.73 39.82 -40.35
N GLN A 426 -20.44 39.91 -41.65
CA GLN A 426 -19.30 40.54 -42.38
C GLN A 426 -17.92 40.68 -41.68
N SER A 427 -16.79 40.27 -42.29
CA SER A 427 -16.22 40.89 -43.49
C SER A 427 -14.90 40.21 -43.95
N HIS A 428 -14.68 40.17 -45.28
CA HIS A 428 -13.43 40.21 -46.07
C HIS A 428 -12.15 39.47 -45.60
N SER A 429 -11.35 38.75 -46.40
CA SER A 429 -11.15 38.66 -47.86
C SER A 429 -10.14 37.54 -48.19
N ASN A 430 -10.20 37.01 -49.43
CA ASN A 430 -9.10 36.52 -50.32
C ASN A 430 -8.10 35.46 -49.78
N ARG A 431 -7.64 34.41 -50.45
CA ARG A 431 -7.54 33.93 -51.86
C ARG A 431 -7.06 32.47 -51.73
N ALA A 432 -7.73 31.48 -52.32
CA ALA A 432 -7.45 30.88 -53.63
C ALA A 432 -6.27 29.86 -53.71
N ARG A 433 -6.66 28.60 -54.05
CA ARG A 433 -5.98 27.61 -54.94
C ARG A 433 -4.70 26.93 -54.42
N GLN A 434 -4.36 25.67 -54.74
CA GLN A 434 -4.93 24.58 -55.56
C GLN A 434 -4.12 23.29 -55.25
N LYS A 435 -4.78 22.12 -55.32
CA LYS A 435 -4.36 20.83 -55.93
C LYS A 435 -2.89 20.38 -55.74
N GLN A 436 -2.62 19.16 -55.26
CA GLN A 436 -3.08 17.85 -55.75
C GLN A 436 -3.20 16.84 -54.61
#